data_AF-E8PRB3-F1
#
_entry.id   AF-E8PRB3-F1
#
_cell.length_a   1.000
_cell.length_b   1.000
_cell.length_c   1.000
_cell.angle_alpha   90.00
_cell.angle_beta   90.00
_cell.angle_gamma   90.00
#
_symmetry.space_group_name_H-M   'P 1'
#
loop_
_entity.id
_entity.type
_entity.pdbx_description
1 polymer ?
#
loop_
_entity_poly.entity_id
_entity_poly.type
_entity_poly.pdbx_seq_one_letter_code
_entity_poly.pdbx_strand_id
1 'polypeptide(L)'
;MKRLALLPLLFILAACSGHTIHRVEVNLLSFIPQNQRQGELDLTTAQVRFPDDPAGQLVGVPGAETLVDGRLDLGLTLKNTGTLPSSLDLEVRLGPESDTDLYDDQGGDFSAISRSLTLNPGDEQTVALSLNVQPDTPTYNLIKRGGFRVGARLSLNGDQVQYTLTQAYVLLRLKLFNLIPNP
;
A
#
# COMPACT_ATOMS: atom_id res chain seq x y z
N MET A 1 39.98 10.61 -36.87
CA MET A 1 40.32 10.59 -35.43
C MET A 1 39.32 11.35 -34.52
N LYS A 2 38.04 11.52 -34.91
CA LYS A 2 37.00 12.19 -34.08
C LYS A 2 36.09 11.22 -33.28
N ARG A 3 36.31 9.92 -33.38
CA ARG A 3 35.42 8.89 -32.76
C ARG A 3 35.86 8.44 -31.36
N LEU A 4 37.08 8.75 -30.92
CA LEU A 4 37.57 8.35 -29.58
C LEU A 4 37.08 9.26 -28.44
N ALA A 5 36.67 10.49 -28.72
CA ALA A 5 36.20 11.44 -27.70
C ALA A 5 34.75 11.16 -27.22
N LEU A 6 34.01 10.26 -27.90
CA LEU A 6 32.64 9.89 -27.54
C LEU A 6 32.56 8.80 -26.46
N LEU A 7 33.58 7.94 -26.34
CA LEU A 7 33.63 6.89 -25.32
C LEU A 7 33.55 7.43 -23.88
N PRO A 8 34.37 8.41 -23.46
CA PRO A 8 34.31 8.91 -22.08
C PRO A 8 32.99 9.63 -21.77
N LEU A 9 32.37 10.27 -22.77
CA LEU A 9 31.07 10.91 -22.62
C LEU A 9 29.97 9.87 -22.34
N LEU A 10 29.99 8.73 -23.05
CA LEU A 10 29.05 7.63 -22.81
C LEU A 10 29.20 7.04 -21.39
N PHE A 11 30.42 6.91 -20.87
CA PHE A 11 30.64 6.43 -19.50
C PHE A 11 30.16 7.42 -18.43
N ILE A 12 30.31 8.73 -18.64
CA ILE A 12 29.82 9.76 -17.70
C ILE A 12 28.28 9.80 -17.70
N LEU A 13 27.63 9.72 -18.86
CA LEU A 13 26.17 9.64 -18.93
C LEU A 13 25.63 8.34 -18.29
N ALA A 14 26.32 7.21 -18.48
CA ALA A 14 25.98 5.94 -17.83
C ALA A 14 26.19 5.95 -16.30
N ALA A 15 27.21 6.67 -15.80
CA ALA A 15 27.46 6.80 -14.37
C ALA A 15 26.38 7.65 -13.67
N CYS A 16 25.89 8.71 -14.33
CA CYS A 16 24.77 9.50 -13.83
C CYS A 16 23.45 8.72 -13.80
N SER A 17 23.20 7.83 -14.77
CA SER A 17 21.97 7.02 -14.78
C SER A 17 21.95 5.96 -13.67
N GLY A 18 23.10 5.38 -13.30
CA GLY A 18 23.19 4.36 -12.22
C GLY A 18 22.95 4.89 -10.79
N HIS A 19 23.04 6.21 -10.60
CA HIS A 19 22.75 6.87 -9.32
C HIS A 19 21.38 7.54 -9.27
N THR A 20 20.63 7.51 -10.37
CA THR A 20 19.31 8.15 -10.42
C THR A 20 18.31 7.31 -9.64
N ILE A 21 17.72 7.91 -8.60
CA ILE A 21 16.63 7.31 -7.82
C ILE A 21 15.33 7.97 -8.25
N HIS A 22 14.42 7.17 -8.78
CA HIS A 22 13.07 7.56 -9.13
C HIS A 22 12.17 7.41 -7.92
N ARG A 23 11.27 8.38 -7.73
CA ARG A 23 10.25 8.35 -6.68
C ARG A 23 8.89 8.17 -7.33
N VAL A 24 8.23 7.07 -7.02
CA VAL A 24 6.88 6.76 -7.46
C VAL A 24 5.96 7.00 -6.27
N GLU A 25 5.00 7.91 -6.43
CA GLU A 25 3.98 8.20 -5.43
C GLU A 25 2.62 7.90 -6.02
N VAL A 26 1.85 7.08 -5.32
CA VAL A 26 0.48 6.74 -5.70
C VAL A 26 -0.44 7.12 -4.56
N ASN A 27 -1.32 8.08 -4.79
CA ASN A 27 -2.41 8.39 -3.89
C ASN A 27 -3.52 7.36 -4.07
N LEU A 28 -3.53 6.30 -3.28
CA LEU A 28 -4.54 5.24 -3.37
C LEU A 28 -5.94 5.78 -3.06
N LEU A 29 -6.04 6.79 -2.21
CA LEU A 29 -7.32 7.39 -1.84
C LEU A 29 -8.08 7.93 -3.05
N SER A 30 -7.39 8.44 -4.08
CA SER A 30 -8.06 8.95 -5.29
C SER A 30 -8.73 7.86 -6.13
N PHE A 31 -8.33 6.59 -5.97
CA PHE A 31 -8.92 5.46 -6.68
C PHE A 31 -10.10 4.83 -5.94
N ILE A 32 -10.29 5.16 -4.66
CA ILE A 32 -11.42 4.68 -3.88
C ILE A 32 -12.62 5.63 -4.12
N PRO A 33 -13.78 5.13 -4.57
CA PRO A 33 -14.99 5.93 -4.75
C PRO A 33 -15.36 6.71 -3.48
N GLN A 34 -15.86 7.95 -3.63
CA GLN A 34 -16.16 8.81 -2.48
C GLN A 34 -17.17 8.18 -1.50
N ASN A 35 -18.15 7.45 -2.02
CA ASN A 35 -19.15 6.73 -1.23
C ASN A 35 -18.60 5.51 -0.47
N GLN A 36 -17.36 5.09 -0.75
CA GLN A 36 -16.66 4.02 -0.01
C GLN A 36 -15.63 4.58 0.98
N ARG A 37 -15.37 5.89 1.01
CA ARG A 37 -14.35 6.46 1.93
C ARG A 37 -14.88 6.69 3.33
N GLN A 38 -16.19 6.63 3.53
CA GLN A 38 -16.82 6.81 4.83
C GLN A 38 -18.08 5.98 4.89
N GLY A 39 -18.45 5.59 6.10
CA GLY A 39 -19.64 4.80 6.33
C GLY A 39 -19.71 4.31 7.76
N GLU A 40 -20.51 3.26 7.94
CA GLU A 40 -20.76 2.68 9.24
C GLU A 40 -20.65 1.17 9.15
N LEU A 41 -20.03 0.58 10.16
CA LEU A 41 -20.01 -0.84 10.40
C LEU A 41 -20.98 -1.13 11.54
N ASP A 42 -21.76 -2.18 11.40
CA ASP A 42 -22.72 -2.64 12.39
C ASP A 42 -22.89 -4.17 12.31
N LEU A 43 -23.88 -4.71 13.02
CA LEU A 43 -24.18 -6.15 13.01
C LEU A 43 -24.61 -6.69 11.63
N THR A 44 -25.06 -5.84 10.72
CA THR A 44 -25.43 -6.21 9.34
C THR A 44 -24.25 -6.08 8.38
N THR A 45 -23.37 -5.11 8.62
CA THR A 45 -22.17 -4.80 7.84
C THR A 45 -20.97 -4.86 8.75
N ALA A 46 -20.55 -6.07 9.13
CA ALA A 46 -19.43 -6.28 10.05
C ALA A 46 -18.05 -6.06 9.39
N GLN A 47 -17.99 -5.84 8.08
CA GLN A 47 -16.74 -5.66 7.35
C GLN A 47 -16.91 -4.71 6.17
N VAL A 48 -15.88 -3.92 5.89
CA VAL A 48 -15.72 -3.14 4.65
C VAL A 48 -14.34 -3.34 4.04
N ARG A 49 -14.26 -3.19 2.71
CA ARG A 49 -13.06 -3.36 1.88
C ARG A 49 -12.77 -2.07 1.10
N PHE A 50 -11.49 -1.76 0.89
CA PHE A 50 -11.07 -0.54 0.21
C PHE A 50 -9.93 -0.82 -0.80
N PRO A 51 -10.14 -0.63 -2.11
CA PRO A 51 -11.44 -0.59 -2.80
C PRO A 51 -12.14 -1.96 -2.79
N ASP A 52 -13.47 -1.97 -2.93
CA ASP A 52 -14.28 -3.21 -2.93
C ASP A 52 -14.46 -3.82 -4.34
N ASP A 53 -14.60 -2.99 -5.37
CA ASP A 53 -14.70 -3.42 -6.77
C ASP A 53 -13.95 -2.44 -7.70
N PRO A 54 -12.84 -2.87 -8.35
CA PRO A 54 -12.17 -4.16 -8.15
C PRO A 54 -11.62 -4.29 -6.72
N ALA A 55 -11.58 -5.53 -6.21
CA ALA A 55 -11.16 -5.87 -4.85
C ALA A 55 -9.63 -5.76 -4.67
N GLY A 56 -9.16 -4.51 -4.64
CA GLY A 56 -7.75 -4.13 -4.58
C GLY A 56 -7.32 -3.24 -5.74
N GLN A 57 -6.55 -2.20 -5.43
CA GLN A 57 -6.02 -1.26 -6.42
C GLN A 57 -4.72 -1.76 -7.00
N LEU A 58 -4.65 -1.82 -8.34
CA LEU A 58 -3.41 -2.10 -9.06
C LEU A 58 -2.43 -0.93 -8.94
N VAL A 59 -1.19 -1.25 -8.59
CA VAL A 59 -0.05 -0.33 -8.56
C VAL A 59 1.03 -0.89 -9.48
N GLY A 60 1.19 -0.25 -10.64
CA GLY A 60 2.29 -0.55 -11.56
C GLY A 60 3.61 0.02 -11.05
N VAL A 61 4.66 -0.79 -11.07
CA VAL A 61 6.02 -0.39 -10.72
C VAL A 61 6.83 -0.33 -12.01
N PRO A 62 7.28 0.87 -12.45
CA PRO A 62 8.07 0.99 -13.67
C PRO A 62 9.32 0.10 -13.57
N GLY A 63 9.56 -0.73 -14.59
CA GLY A 63 10.56 -1.82 -14.62
C GLY A 63 11.85 -1.51 -13.87
N ALA A 64 11.83 -1.77 -12.56
CA ALA A 64 12.89 -1.36 -11.65
C ALA A 64 13.89 -2.50 -11.51
N GLU A 65 15.15 -2.24 -11.84
CA GLU A 65 16.23 -3.18 -11.53
C GLU A 65 16.44 -3.31 -10.02
N THR A 66 16.16 -2.24 -9.25
CA THR A 66 16.30 -2.27 -7.79
C THR A 66 15.26 -1.40 -7.09
N LEU A 67 14.61 -1.98 -6.07
CA LEU A 67 13.83 -1.25 -5.07
C LEU A 67 14.79 -0.80 -3.96
N VAL A 68 14.93 0.52 -3.80
CA VAL A 68 15.78 1.13 -2.76
C VAL A 68 15.06 1.05 -1.42
N ASP A 69 13.83 1.56 -1.38
CA ASP A 69 12.89 1.37 -0.27
C ASP A 69 11.46 1.69 -0.72
N GLY A 70 10.52 1.50 0.18
CA GLY A 70 9.15 1.94 0.00
C GLY A 70 8.42 2.10 1.31
N ARG A 71 7.27 2.77 1.25
CA ARG A 71 6.36 2.95 2.37
C ARG A 71 4.92 2.89 1.88
N LEU A 72 4.07 2.18 2.61
CA LEU A 72 2.63 2.14 2.41
C LEU A 72 1.97 2.66 3.67
N ASP A 73 1.16 3.71 3.55
CA ASP A 73 0.41 4.22 4.70
C ASP A 73 -1.10 4.20 4.44
N LEU A 74 -1.83 3.89 5.51
CA LEU A 74 -3.28 3.90 5.61
C LEU A 74 -3.66 4.70 6.86
N GLY A 75 -4.63 5.60 6.72
CA GLY A 75 -5.15 6.43 7.81
C GLY A 75 -6.67 6.37 7.87
N LEU A 76 -7.22 6.09 9.05
CA LEU A 76 -8.65 6.07 9.32
C LEU A 76 -8.98 6.87 10.57
N THR A 77 -10.13 7.53 10.57
CA THR A 77 -10.80 8.01 11.77
C THR A 77 -11.96 7.08 12.06
N LEU A 78 -12.05 6.61 13.30
CA LEU A 78 -13.03 5.64 13.76
C LEU A 78 -13.77 6.23 14.96
N LYS A 79 -15.10 6.07 14.99
CA LYS A 79 -15.93 6.55 16.09
C LYS A 79 -16.95 5.49 16.47
N ASN A 80 -16.93 5.05 17.72
CA ASN A 80 -17.96 4.16 18.23
C ASN A 80 -19.23 4.97 18.51
N THR A 81 -20.24 4.81 17.67
CA THR A 81 -21.56 5.46 17.78
C THR A 81 -22.60 4.56 18.46
N GLY A 82 -22.23 3.31 18.76
CA GLY A 82 -23.07 2.35 19.44
C GLY A 82 -23.10 2.54 20.96
N THR A 83 -23.73 1.58 21.63
CA THR A 83 -23.95 1.59 23.08
C THR A 83 -23.02 0.63 23.84
N LEU A 84 -22.28 -0.21 23.12
CA LEU A 84 -21.35 -1.20 23.68
C LEU A 84 -19.91 -0.97 23.20
N PRO A 85 -18.89 -1.40 23.96
CA PRO A 85 -17.52 -1.45 23.48
C PRO A 85 -17.41 -2.29 22.20
N SER A 86 -16.61 -1.82 21.26
CA SER A 86 -16.43 -2.45 19.95
C SER A 86 -14.95 -2.70 19.67
N SER A 87 -14.63 -3.90 19.19
CA SER A 87 -13.29 -4.27 18.73
C SER A 87 -13.20 -4.18 17.22
N LEU A 88 -12.12 -3.61 16.71
CA LEU A 88 -11.89 -3.38 15.29
C LEU A 88 -10.56 -3.97 14.88
N ASP A 89 -10.56 -4.64 13.72
CA ASP A 89 -9.36 -5.17 13.08
C ASP A 89 -9.14 -4.44 11.75
N LEU A 90 -8.03 -3.73 11.66
CA LEU A 90 -7.58 -3.01 10.47
C LEU A 90 -6.47 -3.80 9.81
N GLU A 91 -6.55 -3.96 8.50
CA GLU A 91 -5.59 -4.74 7.73
C GLU A 91 -5.27 -4.04 6.40
N VAL A 92 -4.00 -3.98 6.05
CA VAL A 92 -3.54 -3.69 4.68
C VAL A 92 -3.14 -5.01 4.04
N ARG A 93 -3.70 -5.28 2.87
CA ARG A 93 -3.50 -6.52 2.11
C ARG A 93 -2.78 -6.24 0.80
N LEU A 94 -1.95 -7.18 0.41
CA LEU A 94 -1.18 -7.14 -0.83
C LEU A 94 -1.29 -8.47 -1.56
N GLY A 95 -1.25 -8.41 -2.89
CA GLY A 95 -1.28 -9.58 -3.74
C GLY A 95 -0.65 -9.31 -5.11
N PRO A 96 -0.41 -10.35 -5.92
CA PRO A 96 0.09 -10.20 -7.28
C PRO A 96 -0.81 -9.32 -8.16
N GLU A 97 -0.23 -8.67 -9.17
CA GLU A 97 -1.01 -7.89 -10.16
C GLU A 97 -2.10 -8.72 -10.87
N SER A 98 -1.84 -10.00 -11.08
CA SER A 98 -2.75 -10.95 -11.71
C SER A 98 -3.92 -11.38 -10.83
N ASP A 99 -3.81 -11.18 -9.52
CA ASP A 99 -4.95 -11.40 -8.62
C ASP A 99 -6.00 -10.33 -8.87
N THR A 100 -7.29 -10.64 -8.77
CA THR A 100 -8.35 -9.63 -8.93
C THR A 100 -9.16 -9.44 -7.65
N ASP A 101 -8.98 -10.29 -6.65
CA ASP A 101 -9.69 -10.21 -5.36
C ASP A 101 -8.74 -10.49 -4.19
N LEU A 102 -8.22 -9.41 -3.59
CA LEU A 102 -7.28 -9.50 -2.46
C LEU A 102 -7.87 -10.13 -1.18
N TYR A 103 -9.17 -10.40 -1.14
CA TYR A 103 -9.90 -10.75 0.08
C TYR A 103 -10.50 -12.16 0.04
N ASP A 104 -10.10 -12.98 -0.92
CA ASP A 104 -10.48 -14.40 -1.02
C ASP A 104 -9.45 -15.36 -0.38
N ASP A 105 -8.31 -14.81 0.06
CA ASP A 105 -7.16 -15.53 0.63
C ASP A 105 -6.52 -16.54 -0.35
N GLN A 106 -6.66 -16.32 -1.66
CA GLN A 106 -6.08 -17.12 -2.74
C GLN A 106 -5.03 -16.31 -3.51
N GLY A 107 -4.55 -16.86 -4.62
CA GLY A 107 -3.70 -16.16 -5.61
C GLY A 107 -2.34 -15.59 -5.13
N GLY A 108 -1.97 -15.79 -3.87
CA GLY A 108 -0.73 -15.25 -3.27
C GLY A 108 -0.95 -14.00 -2.42
N ASP A 109 -2.19 -13.71 -2.05
CA ASP A 109 -2.56 -12.64 -1.14
C ASP A 109 -2.00 -12.83 0.27
N PHE A 110 -1.71 -11.72 0.94
CA PHE A 110 -1.33 -11.74 2.34
C PHE A 110 -1.63 -10.43 3.07
N SER A 111 -1.73 -10.55 4.39
CA SER A 111 -1.77 -9.44 5.33
C SER A 111 -0.38 -8.81 5.46
N ALA A 112 -0.22 -7.58 4.97
CA ALA A 112 1.08 -6.90 4.98
C ALA A 112 1.34 -6.15 6.29
N ILE A 113 0.29 -5.56 6.86
CA ILE A 113 0.28 -4.99 8.20
C ILE A 113 -1.14 -5.01 8.75
N SER A 114 -1.30 -5.28 10.05
CA SER A 114 -2.58 -5.24 10.73
C SER A 114 -2.50 -4.57 12.09
N ARG A 115 -3.64 -4.11 12.58
CA ARG A 115 -3.79 -3.51 13.91
C ARG A 115 -5.19 -3.77 14.45
N SER A 116 -5.24 -4.30 15.66
CA SER A 116 -6.48 -4.40 16.44
C SER A 116 -6.58 -3.24 17.44
N LEU A 117 -7.78 -2.73 17.67
CA LEU A 117 -8.08 -1.77 18.73
C LEU A 117 -9.48 -1.98 19.29
N THR A 118 -9.74 -1.40 20.47
CA THR A 118 -11.06 -1.37 21.09
C THR A 118 -11.48 0.09 21.31
N LEU A 119 -12.73 0.41 21.00
CA LEU A 119 -13.35 1.70 21.25
C LEU A 119 -14.53 1.54 22.21
N ASN A 120 -14.57 2.31 23.30
CA ASN A 120 -15.74 2.39 24.16
C ASN A 120 -16.83 3.26 23.49
N PRO A 121 -18.08 3.20 23.96
CA PRO A 121 -19.16 4.05 23.44
C PRO A 121 -18.76 5.53 23.48
N GLY A 122 -18.87 6.21 22.33
CA GLY A 122 -18.52 7.62 22.17
C GLY A 122 -17.04 7.91 21.90
N ASP A 123 -16.14 6.91 22.01
CA ASP A 123 -14.72 7.10 21.70
C ASP A 123 -14.53 7.38 20.21
N GLU A 124 -13.64 8.33 19.92
CA GLU A 124 -13.18 8.67 18.58
C GLU A 124 -11.65 8.59 18.52
N GLN A 125 -11.13 7.83 17.56
CA GLN A 125 -9.70 7.63 17.39
C GLN A 125 -9.28 7.74 15.93
N THR A 126 -8.19 8.48 15.70
CA THR A 126 -7.49 8.43 14.42
C THR A 126 -6.37 7.39 14.50
N VAL A 127 -6.36 6.47 13.55
CA VAL A 127 -5.44 5.35 13.45
C VAL A 127 -4.65 5.47 12.16
N ALA A 128 -3.32 5.39 12.27
CA ALA A 128 -2.42 5.27 11.13
C ALA A 128 -1.74 3.90 11.16
N LEU A 129 -1.74 3.20 10.03
CA LEU A 129 -0.92 2.03 9.75
C LEU A 129 0.13 2.44 8.71
N SER A 130 1.39 2.18 9.01
CA SER A 130 2.53 2.48 8.15
C SER A 130 3.38 1.24 8.03
N LEU A 131 3.57 0.75 6.80
CA LEU A 131 4.47 -0.35 6.49
C LEU A 131 5.69 0.20 5.75
N ASN A 132 6.86 0.10 6.37
CA ASN A 132 8.13 0.32 5.67
C ASN A 132 8.53 -0.97 4.94
N VAL A 133 8.76 -0.88 3.63
CA VAL A 133 9.16 -2.01 2.80
C VAL A 133 10.62 -2.33 3.08
N GLN A 134 10.86 -3.47 3.74
CA GLN A 134 12.21 -3.94 4.06
C GLN A 134 12.68 -5.02 3.08
N PRO A 135 13.97 -5.08 2.73
CA PRO A 135 14.55 -6.18 1.96
C PRO A 135 14.14 -7.55 2.52
N ASP A 136 14.03 -8.54 1.62
CA ASP A 136 13.71 -9.95 1.93
C ASP A 136 12.34 -10.21 2.57
N THR A 137 11.47 -9.19 2.69
CA THR A 137 10.07 -9.37 3.08
C THR A 137 9.21 -9.82 1.89
N PRO A 138 8.07 -10.51 2.13
CA PRO A 138 7.09 -10.82 1.09
C PRO A 138 6.68 -9.57 0.28
N THR A 139 6.44 -8.46 0.97
CA THR A 139 6.13 -7.15 0.36
C THR A 139 7.22 -6.67 -0.59
N TYR A 140 8.49 -6.70 -0.19
CA TYR A 140 9.60 -6.30 -1.04
C TYR A 140 9.71 -7.17 -2.29
N ASN A 141 9.61 -8.49 -2.09
CA ASN A 141 9.69 -9.47 -3.19
C ASN A 141 8.53 -9.33 -4.18
N LEU A 142 7.34 -8.98 -3.69
CA LEU A 142 6.18 -8.70 -4.51
C LEU A 142 6.39 -7.43 -5.36
N ILE A 143 6.73 -6.30 -4.73
CA ILE A 143 6.92 -5.01 -5.42
C ILE A 143 8.01 -5.10 -6.50
N LYS A 144 9.10 -5.81 -6.21
CA LYS A 144 10.22 -6.00 -7.15
C LYS A 144 9.82 -6.74 -8.43
N ARG A 145 8.69 -7.47 -8.46
CA ARG A 145 8.20 -8.16 -9.66
C ARG A 145 7.61 -7.21 -10.71
N GLY A 146 7.46 -5.91 -10.40
CA GLY A 146 7.05 -4.88 -11.36
C GLY A 146 5.59 -4.44 -11.25
N GLY A 147 4.76 -5.12 -10.46
CA GLY A 147 3.37 -4.75 -10.28
C GLY A 147 2.74 -5.54 -9.14
N PHE A 148 1.82 -4.91 -8.42
CA PHE A 148 1.12 -5.53 -7.31
C PHE A 148 -0.23 -4.86 -7.07
N ARG A 149 -1.10 -5.54 -6.33
CA ARG A 149 -2.35 -4.95 -5.83
C ARG A 149 -2.26 -4.66 -4.35
N VAL A 150 -2.95 -3.60 -3.95
CA VAL A 150 -3.06 -3.15 -2.57
C VAL A 150 -4.49 -2.84 -2.23
N GLY A 151 -4.92 -3.28 -1.05
CA GLY A 151 -6.22 -2.98 -0.49
C GLY A 151 -6.17 -2.90 1.01
N ALA A 152 -7.27 -2.49 1.63
CA ALA A 152 -7.44 -2.52 3.07
C ALA A 152 -8.76 -3.18 3.46
N ARG A 153 -8.79 -3.80 4.63
CA ARG A 153 -9.99 -4.39 5.25
C ARG A 153 -10.15 -3.81 6.64
N LEU A 154 -11.37 -3.41 6.96
CA LEU A 154 -11.77 -3.02 8.31
C LEU A 154 -12.91 -3.95 8.74
N SER A 155 -12.71 -4.66 9.85
CA SER A 155 -13.68 -5.58 10.43
C SER A 155 -14.10 -5.11 11.81
N LEU A 156 -15.37 -5.29 12.14
CA LEU A 156 -15.99 -4.95 13.42
C LEU A 156 -16.44 -6.22 14.15
N ASN A 157 -16.12 -6.28 15.44
CA ASN A 157 -16.78 -7.14 16.41
C ASN A 157 -17.33 -6.27 17.54
N GLY A 158 -18.62 -5.96 17.47
CA GLY A 158 -19.26 -5.01 18.37
C GLY A 158 -20.61 -4.56 17.86
N ASP A 159 -21.00 -3.36 18.30
CA ASP A 159 -22.31 -2.79 18.01
C ASP A 159 -22.30 -1.95 16.73
N GLN A 160 -21.67 -0.77 16.78
CA GLN A 160 -21.73 0.20 15.68
C GLN A 160 -20.52 1.14 15.70
N VAL A 161 -19.82 1.26 14.56
CA VAL A 161 -18.65 2.13 14.41
C VAL A 161 -18.70 2.86 13.08
N GLN A 162 -18.67 4.19 13.14
CA GLN A 162 -18.44 5.02 11.95
C GLN A 162 -16.96 5.05 11.60
N TYR A 163 -16.68 5.00 10.29
CA TYR A 163 -15.33 5.10 9.78
C TYR A 163 -15.22 6.21 8.74
N THR A 164 -14.03 6.79 8.64
CA THR A 164 -13.64 7.71 7.57
C THR A 164 -12.20 7.44 7.19
N LEU A 165 -11.96 7.08 5.93
CA LEU A 165 -10.66 6.90 5.35
C LEU A 165 -10.04 8.27 5.04
N THR A 166 -9.00 8.63 5.77
CA THR A 166 -8.35 9.95 5.69
C THR A 166 -7.10 9.91 4.82
N GLN A 167 -6.46 8.76 4.69
CA GLN A 167 -5.21 8.60 3.95
C GLN A 167 -5.07 7.18 3.41
N ALA A 168 -4.59 7.05 2.17
CA ALA A 168 -4.13 5.78 1.60
C ALA A 168 -3.11 6.10 0.51
N TYR A 169 -1.87 5.67 0.67
CA TYR A 169 -0.84 5.96 -0.34
C TYR A 169 0.30 4.94 -0.37
N VAL A 170 0.97 4.86 -1.51
CA VAL A 170 2.23 4.13 -1.71
C VAL A 170 3.32 5.09 -2.16
N LEU A 171 4.50 4.99 -1.55
CA LEU A 171 5.72 5.66 -2.00
C LEU A 171 6.79 4.60 -2.23
N LEU A 172 7.36 4.57 -3.42
CA LEU A 172 8.47 3.68 -3.77
C LEU A 172 9.66 4.51 -4.25
N ARG A 173 10.86 4.12 -3.84
CA ARG A 173 12.11 4.64 -4.41
C ARG A 173 12.81 3.55 -5.19
N LEU A 174 13.05 3.79 -6.46
CA LEU A 174 13.47 2.78 -7.43
C LEU A 174 14.72 3.25 -8.17
N LYS A 175 15.60 2.32 -8.50
CA LYS A 175 16.61 2.51 -9.56
C LYS A 175 16.15 1.72 -10.78
N LEU A 176 15.97 2.41 -11.91
CA LEU A 176 15.63 1.77 -13.17
C LEU A 176 16.86 1.13 -13.84
N PHE A 177 18.06 1.60 -13.49
CA PHE A 177 19.33 1.08 -13.98
C PHE A 177 20.27 0.88 -12.80
N ASN A 178 20.85 -0.31 -12.65
CA ASN A 178 21.79 -0.69 -11.61
C ASN A 178 23.13 -1.10 -12.25
N LEU A 179 23.74 -0.16 -12.96
CA LEU A 179 25.02 -0.35 -13.66
C LEU A 179 26.23 -0.49 -12.71
N ILE A 180 26.04 -0.22 -11.42
CA ILE A 180 27.07 -0.32 -10.38
C ILE A 180 26.46 -1.08 -9.19
N PRO A 181 26.96 -2.29 -8.86
CA PRO A 181 26.53 -3.02 -7.68
C PRO A 181 26.76 -2.19 -6.41
N ASN A 182 25.79 -2.15 -5.51
CA ASN A 182 26.03 -1.61 -4.17
C ASN A 182 27.02 -2.56 -3.44
N PRO A 183 28.07 -2.02 -2.78
CA PRO A 183 29.02 -2.80 -1.99
C PRO A 183 28.38 -3.48 -0.77
#